data_AF-A0AA88KTU0-F1
#
_entry.id   AF-A0AA88KTU0-F1
#
_cell.length_a   1.000
_cell.length_b   1.000
_cell.length_c   1.000
_cell.angle_alpha   90.00
_cell.angle_beta   90.00
_cell.angle_gamma   90.00
#
_symmetry.space_group_name_H-M   'P 1'
#
loop_
_entity.id
_entity.type
_entity.pdbx_description
1 polymer ?
#
loop_
_entity_poly.entity_id
_entity_poly.type
_entity_poly.pdbx_seq_one_letter_code
_entity_poly.pdbx_strand_id
1 'polypeptide(L)'
;MDRNIKFELGSEEELNSEESDECTEIVHGPTENNPIDPAHVPKALRRSCSLECCQTDIKTESRVLVLYTGGTIGMVRNDNGVLVPKPNVLEHRLRKSAIFHDVAYAKSRFGHASGKSPLVLPNLGDRMRRALFMIYEYSPLLDSSNMTMDDWIQISKDLKICYENFDGFVILHGTDTLAYTASALSFMLENLGKTVIVTGSQIPIFETRSDGRDNFLSALVIAANYSVPEVCVFFNNRLHRGNRTTKVNTSSLDAFNSPNFAPLVNIGINIEVNQNLIFRPTELEKFHVHTTLNRNVGILRIFPSITTQTVKSFLAEPMHGVVLQTYGAGNIPSSRPDLMEALREATERGVIIINITQCAKGAVAALYETGSALLDVGVLPGYDMTPEAALTKLSYVLAHPDWDIETQRKIMARNIRGELTAPRNILDLTRLPRNRSSSVR
;
A
#
# COMPACT_ATOMS: atom_id res chain seq x y z
N MET A 1 75.13 5.78 -14.48
CA MET A 1 73.66 5.83 -14.57
C MET A 1 73.31 5.22 -15.90
N ASP A 2 73.18 3.90 -15.91
CA ASP A 2 72.83 3.06 -17.06
C ASP A 2 72.77 1.62 -16.55
N ARG A 3 71.71 0.88 -16.91
CA ARG A 3 71.71 -0.53 -17.34
C ARG A 3 70.30 -1.13 -17.30
N ASN A 4 69.83 -1.47 -18.51
CA ASN A 4 69.05 -2.64 -18.95
C ASN A 4 68.51 -3.63 -17.91
N ILE A 5 67.33 -4.21 -18.20
CA ILE A 5 67.01 -5.67 -18.26
C ILE A 5 65.50 -5.79 -18.65
N LYS A 6 65.20 -6.14 -19.91
CA LYS A 6 64.75 -7.47 -20.43
C LYS A 6 63.32 -7.88 -20.05
N PHE A 7 62.50 -8.01 -21.10
CA PHE A 7 61.24 -8.76 -21.17
C PHE A 7 61.51 -10.27 -21.01
N GLU A 8 60.68 -10.94 -20.21
CA GLU A 8 60.43 -12.38 -20.29
C GLU A 8 58.91 -12.63 -20.22
N LEU A 9 58.43 -13.46 -21.13
CA LEU A 9 57.04 -13.94 -21.24
C LEU A 9 56.80 -15.02 -20.19
N GLY A 10 55.75 -14.84 -19.38
CA GLY A 10 55.20 -15.84 -18.46
C GLY A 10 53.73 -16.08 -18.78
N SER A 11 53.41 -17.36 -18.96
CA SER A 11 52.17 -18.03 -19.32
C SER A 11 50.95 -17.75 -18.43
N GLU A 12 49.77 -17.80 -19.07
CA GLU A 12 48.45 -18.25 -18.58
C GLU A 12 48.17 -18.12 -17.07
N GLU A 13 47.45 -17.05 -16.71
CA GLU A 13 46.73 -16.97 -15.44
C GLU A 13 45.22 -17.08 -15.68
N GLU A 14 44.64 -18.13 -15.11
CA GLU A 14 43.22 -18.27 -14.80
C GLU A 14 42.76 -17.09 -13.93
N LEU A 15 42.06 -16.13 -14.52
CA LEU A 15 41.39 -15.07 -13.79
C LEU A 15 40.07 -15.58 -13.20
N ASN A 16 40.18 -16.16 -12.01
CA ASN A 16 39.12 -16.10 -11.00
C ASN A 16 38.93 -14.64 -10.59
N SER A 17 37.90 -13.97 -11.11
CA SER A 17 37.44 -12.70 -10.58
C SER A 17 36.25 -12.93 -9.66
N GLU A 18 36.55 -13.09 -8.37
CA GLU A 18 35.64 -12.69 -7.28
C GLU A 18 35.38 -11.18 -7.44
N GLU A 19 34.28 -10.80 -8.10
CA GLU A 19 33.75 -9.45 -7.99
C GLU A 19 32.91 -9.36 -6.71
N SER A 20 33.43 -8.58 -5.77
CA SER A 20 32.83 -8.19 -4.51
C SER A 20 31.43 -7.61 -4.69
N ASP A 21 30.43 -8.33 -4.19
CA ASP A 21 29.12 -7.79 -3.84
C ASP A 21 29.30 -6.72 -2.75
N GLU A 22 29.49 -5.45 -3.14
CA GLU A 22 29.33 -4.33 -2.22
C GLU A 22 27.84 -4.15 -1.90
N CYS A 23 27.34 -4.97 -0.97
CA CYS A 23 26.14 -4.67 -0.21
C CYS A 23 26.38 -3.38 0.58
N THR A 24 25.87 -2.25 0.12
CA THR A 24 25.69 -1.08 0.99
C THR A 24 24.62 -1.43 2.03
N GLU A 25 25.05 -1.93 3.19
CA GLU A 25 24.23 -1.99 4.40
C GLU A 25 23.94 -0.57 4.87
N ILE A 26 22.72 -0.09 4.58
CA ILE A 26 22.21 1.13 5.22
C ILE A 26 21.68 0.72 6.59
N VAL A 27 22.55 0.73 7.61
CA VAL A 27 22.15 0.56 9.00
C VAL A 27 21.53 1.87 9.50
N HIS A 28 20.19 1.94 9.50
CA HIS A 28 19.48 2.97 10.24
C HIS A 28 19.25 2.48 11.67
N GLY A 29 19.91 3.10 12.64
CA GLY A 29 19.66 2.87 14.06
C GLY A 29 18.23 3.27 14.47
N PRO A 30 17.62 2.58 15.45
CA PRO A 30 16.25 2.87 15.88
C PRO A 30 16.18 4.23 16.59
N THR A 31 15.22 5.07 16.19
CA THR A 31 14.73 6.19 17.01
C THR A 31 13.89 5.61 18.15
N GLU A 32 14.27 5.91 19.39
CA GLU A 32 13.92 5.23 20.66
C GLU A 32 12.44 5.04 21.05
N ASN A 33 11.41 5.38 20.25
CA ASN A 33 10.02 5.39 20.75
C ASN A 33 8.97 4.65 19.91
N ASN A 34 9.34 3.76 18.98
CA ASN A 34 8.36 2.87 18.35
C ASN A 34 8.93 1.44 18.25
N PRO A 35 8.51 0.49 19.09
CA PRO A 35 9.02 -0.87 19.01
C PRO A 35 8.67 -1.49 17.66
N ILE A 36 9.69 -2.04 17.00
CA ILE A 36 9.52 -2.83 15.78
C ILE A 36 8.68 -4.07 16.12
N ASP A 37 7.76 -4.45 15.23
CA ASP A 37 6.97 -5.66 15.39
C ASP A 37 7.91 -6.88 15.50
N PRO A 38 7.79 -7.74 16.53
CA PRO A 38 8.65 -8.91 16.69
C PRO A 38 8.64 -9.88 15.51
N ALA A 39 7.58 -9.89 14.70
CA ALA A 39 7.48 -10.70 13.49
C ALA A 39 8.15 -10.03 12.27
N HIS A 40 8.50 -8.74 12.35
CA HIS A 40 9.13 -8.03 11.25
C HIS A 40 10.61 -8.42 11.10
N VAL A 41 10.94 -8.94 9.90
CA VAL A 41 12.32 -9.19 9.48
C VAL A 41 12.79 -8.06 8.56
N PRO A 42 13.86 -7.30 8.82
CA PRO A 42 14.33 -6.26 7.90
C PRO A 42 14.54 -6.78 6.47
N LYS A 43 14.13 -5.99 5.47
CA LYS A 43 14.17 -6.40 4.06
C LYS A 43 15.31 -5.71 3.34
N ALA A 44 16.13 -6.49 2.65
CA ALA A 44 17.10 -5.97 1.71
C ALA A 44 16.47 -5.84 0.32
N LEU A 45 16.73 -4.73 -0.37
CA LEU A 45 16.38 -4.55 -1.77
C LEU A 45 17.42 -5.23 -2.65
N ARG A 46 17.05 -6.31 -3.33
CA ARG A 46 17.89 -6.90 -4.36
C ARG A 46 17.67 -6.17 -5.67
N ARG A 47 18.76 -5.64 -6.22
CA ARG A 47 18.79 -4.94 -7.50
C ARG A 47 19.55 -5.79 -8.51
N SER A 48 18.97 -5.96 -9.69
CA SER A 48 19.61 -6.60 -10.84
C SER A 48 20.16 -5.60 -11.86
N CYS A 49 19.86 -4.31 -11.68
CA CYS A 49 20.09 -3.26 -12.67
C CYS A 49 20.47 -1.92 -12.00
N SER A 50 21.46 -1.22 -12.57
CA SER A 50 21.95 0.08 -12.11
C SER A 50 21.15 1.23 -12.76
N LEU A 51 20.64 2.16 -11.94
CA LEU A 51 19.94 3.37 -12.38
C LEU A 51 20.80 4.28 -13.28
N GLU A 52 22.12 4.25 -13.09
CA GLU A 52 23.08 5.11 -13.79
C GLU A 52 23.18 4.87 -15.30
N CYS A 53 22.68 3.73 -15.78
CA CYS A 53 22.81 3.33 -17.19
C CYS A 53 21.68 3.84 -18.10
N CYS A 54 20.78 4.71 -17.62
CA CYS A 54 19.53 5.04 -18.31
C CYS A 54 19.22 6.54 -18.33
N GLN A 55 19.86 7.29 -19.24
CA GLN A 55 19.29 8.56 -19.72
C GLN A 55 17.99 8.25 -20.45
N THR A 56 16.87 8.87 -20.09
CA THR A 56 15.57 8.63 -20.75
C THR A 56 15.26 9.66 -21.82
N ASP A 57 14.64 9.22 -22.92
CA ASP A 57 13.92 10.15 -23.80
C ASP A 57 12.53 10.40 -23.21
N ILE A 58 12.39 11.50 -22.46
CA ILE A 58 11.16 11.86 -21.73
C ILE A 58 9.92 11.92 -22.63
N LYS A 59 10.10 12.14 -23.95
CA LYS A 59 8.98 12.20 -24.90
C LYS A 59 8.46 10.81 -25.29
N THR A 60 9.30 9.79 -25.29
CA THR A 60 8.97 8.47 -25.87
C THR A 60 9.07 7.33 -24.87
N GLU A 61 9.78 7.51 -23.76
CA GLU A 61 10.02 6.50 -22.72
C GLU A 61 9.44 6.95 -21.37
N SER A 62 9.02 5.99 -20.55
CA SER A 62 8.56 6.20 -19.17
C SER A 62 9.16 5.14 -18.26
N ARG A 63 9.70 5.53 -17.10
CA ARG A 63 10.33 4.63 -16.14
C ARG A 63 9.35 4.22 -15.05
N VAL A 64 9.15 2.92 -14.88
CA VAL A 64 8.31 2.36 -13.82
C VAL A 64 9.15 1.52 -12.87
N LEU A 65 9.09 1.83 -11.58
CA LEU A 65 9.66 0.94 -10.56
C LEU A 65 8.64 -0.13 -10.21
N VAL A 66 9.08 -1.38 -10.16
CA VAL A 66 8.30 -2.51 -9.65
C VAL A 66 8.91 -2.96 -8.34
N LEU A 67 8.24 -2.73 -7.21
CA LEU A 67 8.60 -3.33 -5.94
C LEU A 67 7.93 -4.70 -5.84
N TYR A 68 8.72 -5.77 -5.84
CA TYR A 68 8.21 -7.13 -5.65
C TYR A 68 8.35 -7.54 -4.18
N THR A 69 7.26 -7.37 -3.43
CA THR A 69 7.23 -7.66 -1.98
C THR A 69 6.89 -9.11 -1.71
N GLY A 70 6.19 -9.78 -2.63
CA GLY A 70 5.84 -11.20 -2.53
C GLY A 70 4.45 -11.52 -3.08
N GLY A 71 3.81 -12.52 -2.48
CA GLY A 71 2.51 -13.03 -2.93
C GLY A 71 2.56 -14.01 -4.11
N THR A 72 1.39 -14.59 -4.40
CA THR A 72 1.17 -15.67 -5.38
C THR A 72 1.73 -15.37 -6.76
N ILE A 73 1.74 -14.11 -7.19
CA ILE A 73 2.10 -13.71 -8.55
C ILE A 73 3.48 -14.20 -9.01
N GLY A 74 4.48 -14.21 -8.12
CA GLY A 74 5.82 -14.70 -8.44
C GLY A 74 6.16 -16.06 -7.81
N MET A 75 5.19 -16.74 -7.18
CA MET A 75 5.42 -18.07 -6.62
C MET A 75 5.63 -19.12 -7.72
N VAL A 76 6.38 -20.17 -7.38
CA VAL A 76 6.57 -21.36 -8.23
C VAL A 76 6.21 -22.61 -7.45
N ARG A 77 5.81 -23.67 -8.17
CA ARG A 77 5.62 -24.98 -7.55
C ARG A 77 6.98 -25.61 -7.25
N ASN A 78 7.15 -26.06 -6.01
CA ASN A 78 8.26 -26.95 -5.65
C ASN A 78 7.99 -28.39 -6.11
N ASP A 79 8.91 -29.31 -5.80
CA ASP A 79 8.81 -30.73 -6.19
C ASP A 79 7.57 -31.43 -5.61
N ASN A 80 7.01 -30.91 -4.51
CA ASN A 80 5.78 -31.40 -3.88
C ASN A 80 4.51 -30.72 -4.46
N GLY A 81 4.64 -29.88 -5.49
CA GLY A 81 3.54 -29.17 -6.12
C GLY A 81 3.00 -27.97 -5.34
N VAL A 82 3.62 -27.61 -4.21
CA VAL A 82 3.19 -26.50 -3.34
C VAL A 82 3.79 -25.19 -3.84
N LEU A 83 2.99 -24.12 -3.82
CA LEU A 83 3.45 -22.78 -4.20
C LEU A 83 4.39 -22.20 -3.13
N VAL A 84 5.59 -21.82 -3.55
CA VAL A 84 6.60 -21.21 -2.69
C VAL A 84 7.22 -19.99 -3.39
N PRO A 85 7.59 -18.94 -2.64
CA PRO A 85 8.40 -17.86 -3.20
C PRO A 85 9.81 -18.39 -3.52
N LYS A 86 10.33 -18.06 -4.71
CA LYS A 86 11.70 -18.41 -5.11
C LYS A 86 12.43 -17.17 -5.62
N PRO A 87 13.52 -16.74 -4.97
CA PRO A 87 14.21 -15.51 -5.33
C PRO A 87 14.72 -15.51 -6.77
N ASN A 88 14.77 -14.33 -7.40
CA ASN A 88 15.29 -14.05 -8.75
C ASN A 88 14.55 -14.76 -9.91
N VAL A 89 13.50 -15.55 -9.63
CA VAL A 89 12.80 -16.30 -10.68
C VAL A 89 11.90 -15.40 -11.51
N LEU A 90 11.23 -14.42 -10.87
CA LEU A 90 10.28 -13.54 -11.54
C LEU A 90 10.95 -12.78 -12.68
N GLU A 91 12.00 -12.02 -12.37
CA GLU A 91 12.69 -11.21 -13.38
C GLU A 91 13.34 -12.09 -14.47
N HIS A 92 14.02 -13.17 -14.08
CA HIS A 92 14.68 -14.07 -15.03
C HIS A 92 13.71 -14.63 -16.08
N ARG A 93 12.48 -14.97 -15.66
CA ARG A 93 11.45 -15.46 -16.57
C ARG A 93 10.78 -14.35 -17.37
N LEU A 94 10.60 -13.15 -16.81
CA LEU A 94 10.07 -11.99 -17.53
C LEU A 94 10.99 -11.56 -18.68
N ARG A 95 12.32 -11.61 -18.50
CA ARG A 95 13.31 -11.32 -19.57
C ARG A 95 13.17 -12.26 -20.77
N LYS A 96 12.62 -13.46 -20.59
CA LYS A 96 12.37 -14.44 -21.67
C LYS A 96 10.97 -14.31 -22.27
N SER A 97 10.11 -13.48 -21.72
CA SER A 97 8.73 -13.31 -22.17
C SER A 97 8.63 -12.18 -23.18
N ALA A 98 8.20 -12.51 -24.41
CA ALA A 98 7.96 -11.51 -25.46
C ALA A 98 6.84 -10.51 -25.11
N ILE A 99 5.98 -10.83 -24.13
CA ILE A 99 4.91 -9.93 -23.65
C ILE A 99 5.49 -8.85 -22.73
N PHE A 100 6.54 -9.16 -21.97
CA PHE A 100 7.09 -8.29 -20.94
C PHE A 100 8.49 -7.74 -21.28
N HIS A 101 9.14 -8.26 -22.32
CA HIS A 101 10.47 -7.82 -22.72
C HIS A 101 10.67 -7.82 -24.25
N ASP A 102 10.79 -6.62 -24.83
CA ASP A 102 11.25 -6.41 -26.20
C ASP A 102 12.79 -6.47 -26.26
N VAL A 103 13.31 -7.68 -26.52
CA VAL A 103 14.75 -7.96 -26.61
C VAL A 103 15.41 -7.16 -27.74
N ALA A 104 14.73 -6.97 -28.86
CA ALA A 104 15.29 -6.27 -30.01
C ALA A 104 15.51 -4.79 -29.67
N TYR A 105 14.51 -4.14 -29.06
CA TYR A 105 14.64 -2.78 -28.60
C TYR A 105 15.69 -2.65 -27.49
N ALA A 106 15.68 -3.54 -26.49
CA ALA A 106 16.66 -3.50 -25.40
C ALA A 106 18.10 -3.60 -25.91
N LYS A 107 18.38 -4.48 -26.88
CA LYS A 107 19.69 -4.58 -27.52
C LYS A 107 20.07 -3.32 -28.29
N SER A 108 19.13 -2.78 -29.07
CA SER A 108 19.37 -1.53 -29.82
C SER A 108 19.62 -0.35 -28.91
N ARG A 109 18.95 -0.31 -27.74
CA ARG A 109 18.95 0.83 -26.83
C ARG A 109 20.10 0.81 -25.82
N PHE A 110 20.47 -0.37 -25.32
CA PHE A 110 21.44 -0.55 -24.24
C PHE A 110 22.68 -1.36 -24.66
N GLY A 111 22.73 -1.89 -25.89
CA GLY A 111 23.87 -2.62 -26.42
C GLY A 111 24.25 -3.82 -25.55
N HIS A 112 25.54 -3.89 -25.20
CA HIS A 112 26.13 -4.95 -24.37
C HIS A 112 25.56 -4.98 -22.94
N ALA A 113 24.99 -3.88 -22.44
CA ALA A 113 24.36 -3.83 -21.12
C ALA A 113 22.92 -4.37 -21.10
N SER A 114 22.36 -4.82 -22.23
CA SER A 114 20.97 -5.30 -22.33
C SER A 114 20.61 -6.46 -21.37
N GLY A 115 21.59 -7.28 -20.97
CA GLY A 115 21.38 -8.33 -19.96
C GLY A 115 21.16 -7.81 -18.54
N LYS A 116 21.66 -6.61 -18.23
CA LYS A 116 21.54 -5.89 -16.95
C LYS A 116 20.74 -4.59 -17.07
N SER A 117 20.04 -4.37 -18.19
CA SER A 117 19.23 -3.17 -18.44
C SER A 117 17.83 -3.30 -17.81
N PRO A 118 17.05 -2.20 -17.73
CA PRO A 118 15.62 -2.30 -17.46
C PRO A 118 14.93 -3.25 -18.44
N LEU A 119 13.87 -3.90 -17.97
CA LEU A 119 12.91 -4.57 -18.84
C LEU A 119 12.16 -3.52 -19.67
N VAL A 120 11.68 -3.91 -20.84
CA VAL A 120 11.10 -2.99 -21.81
C VAL A 120 9.82 -3.63 -22.33
N LEU A 121 8.68 -3.01 -22.09
CA LEU A 121 7.45 -3.49 -22.70
C LEU A 121 7.51 -3.33 -24.23
N PRO A 122 6.89 -4.26 -24.99
CA PRO A 122 6.67 -4.08 -26.43
C PRO A 122 5.97 -2.76 -26.75
N ASN A 123 6.02 -2.36 -28.03
CA ASN A 123 5.40 -1.13 -28.48
C ASN A 123 3.90 -1.09 -28.11
N LEU A 124 3.50 -0.02 -27.40
CA LEU A 124 2.12 0.21 -26.96
C LEU A 124 1.31 1.05 -27.98
N GLY A 125 1.88 1.32 -29.15
CA GLY A 125 1.29 2.15 -30.20
C GLY A 125 1.70 3.63 -30.09
N ASP A 126 1.34 4.42 -31.10
CA ASP A 126 1.94 5.75 -31.34
C ASP A 126 1.58 6.82 -30.30
N ARG A 127 0.58 6.57 -29.44
CA ARG A 127 0.07 7.55 -28.46
C ARG A 127 0.60 7.32 -27.04
N MET A 128 1.31 6.22 -26.81
CA MET A 128 1.81 5.84 -25.48
C MET A 128 3.34 5.83 -25.47
N ARG A 129 3.91 6.30 -24.37
CA ARG A 129 5.32 6.13 -24.08
C ARG A 129 5.61 4.66 -23.82
N ARG A 130 6.75 4.20 -24.31
CA ARG A 130 7.26 2.85 -24.05
C ARG A 130 7.66 2.75 -22.59
N ALA A 131 7.13 1.74 -21.89
CA ALA A 131 7.42 1.53 -20.48
C ALA A 131 8.73 0.75 -20.32
N LEU A 132 9.70 1.38 -19.67
CA LEU A 132 10.92 0.76 -19.17
C LEU A 132 10.71 0.49 -17.69
N PHE A 133 10.88 -0.74 -17.23
CA PHE A 133 10.63 -1.07 -15.83
C PHE A 133 11.76 -1.85 -15.18
N MET A 134 11.98 -1.56 -13.90
CA MET A 134 13.00 -2.19 -13.07
C MET A 134 12.31 -2.92 -11.93
N ILE A 135 12.72 -4.16 -11.66
CA ILE A 135 12.18 -4.95 -10.55
C ILE A 135 13.15 -4.89 -9.40
N TYR A 136 12.67 -4.40 -8.26
CA TYR A 136 13.38 -4.45 -7.00
C TYR A 136 12.70 -5.52 -6.15
N GLU A 137 13.41 -6.62 -5.93
CA GLU A 137 12.88 -7.79 -5.24
C GLU A 137 13.24 -7.74 -3.75
N TYR A 138 12.25 -7.93 -2.88
CA TYR A 138 12.47 -8.00 -1.45
C TYR A 138 13.12 -9.33 -1.05
N SER A 139 14.05 -9.27 -0.11
CA SER A 139 14.63 -10.46 0.51
C SER A 139 14.52 -10.38 2.03
N PRO A 140 13.77 -11.31 2.68
CA PRO A 140 12.92 -12.35 2.07
C PRO A 140 11.65 -11.79 1.40
N LEU A 141 11.09 -12.55 0.45
CA LEU A 141 9.74 -12.30 -0.07
C LEU A 141 8.68 -12.65 0.99
N LEU A 142 7.58 -11.93 0.99
CA LEU A 142 6.54 -12.02 2.01
C LEU A 142 5.26 -12.69 1.49
N ASP A 143 4.71 -13.55 2.33
CA ASP A 143 3.28 -13.81 2.32
C ASP A 143 2.58 -12.60 2.93
N SER A 144 1.56 -12.07 2.25
CA SER A 144 0.83 -10.87 2.71
C SER A 144 0.18 -11.05 4.08
N SER A 145 -0.16 -12.28 4.48
CA SER A 145 -0.71 -12.58 5.80
C SER A 145 0.28 -12.31 6.94
N ASN A 146 1.58 -12.28 6.66
CA ASN A 146 2.65 -11.98 7.61
C ASN A 146 3.12 -10.51 7.56
N MET A 147 2.46 -9.66 6.78
CA MET A 147 2.85 -8.25 6.69
C MET A 147 2.35 -7.45 7.89
N THR A 148 3.20 -6.52 8.33
CA THR A 148 3.05 -5.68 9.51
C THR A 148 3.08 -4.20 9.11
N MET A 149 2.87 -3.30 10.08
CA MET A 149 3.04 -1.86 9.85
C MET A 149 4.47 -1.50 9.44
N ASP A 150 5.48 -2.23 9.92
CA ASP A 150 6.88 -2.03 9.57
C ASP A 150 7.16 -2.37 8.09
N ASP A 151 6.40 -3.30 7.51
CA ASP A 151 6.47 -3.58 6.07
C ASP A 151 5.94 -2.43 5.23
N TRP A 152 4.84 -1.80 5.65
CA TRP A 152 4.32 -0.61 4.99
C TRP A 152 5.30 0.56 5.08
N ILE A 153 5.97 0.72 6.22
CA ILE A 153 7.01 1.73 6.44
C ILE A 153 8.23 1.45 5.54
N GLN A 154 8.64 0.20 5.39
CA GLN A 154 9.73 -0.15 4.48
C GLN A 154 9.37 0.17 3.02
N ILE A 155 8.17 -0.24 2.57
CA ILE A 155 7.69 0.05 1.22
C ILE A 155 7.65 1.56 0.97
N SER A 156 7.14 2.35 1.92
CA SER A 156 7.05 3.80 1.76
C SER A 156 8.43 4.48 1.70
N LYS A 157 9.39 4.02 2.50
CA LYS A 157 10.79 4.48 2.43
C LYS A 157 11.45 4.16 1.09
N ASP A 158 11.24 2.96 0.58
CA ASP A 158 11.80 2.55 -0.72
C ASP A 158 11.23 3.36 -1.87
N LEU A 159 9.91 3.63 -1.84
CA LEU A 159 9.27 4.54 -2.79
C LEU A 159 9.87 5.95 -2.68
N LYS A 160 10.14 6.44 -1.46
CA LYS A 160 10.73 7.77 -1.24
C LYS A 160 12.13 7.88 -1.83
N ILE A 161 12.98 6.88 -1.61
CA ILE A 161 14.35 6.83 -2.14
C ILE A 161 14.34 6.86 -3.68
N CYS A 162 13.41 6.11 -4.28
CA CYS A 162 13.31 6.01 -5.73
C CYS A 162 12.45 7.12 -6.37
N TYR A 163 11.82 8.00 -5.58
CA TYR A 163 10.70 8.80 -6.07
C TYR A 163 11.05 9.65 -7.28
N GLU A 164 12.19 10.34 -7.28
CA GLU A 164 12.61 11.24 -8.37
C GLU A 164 13.08 10.48 -9.63
N ASN A 165 13.48 9.22 -9.49
CA ASN A 165 14.09 8.44 -10.57
C ASN A 165 13.08 7.72 -11.46
N PHE A 166 11.81 7.65 -11.06
CA PHE A 166 10.76 6.94 -11.78
C PHE A 166 9.53 7.81 -12.03
N ASP A 167 8.78 7.53 -13.08
CA ASP A 167 7.57 8.23 -13.48
C ASP A 167 6.30 7.62 -12.85
N GLY A 168 6.37 6.35 -12.46
CA GLY A 168 5.30 5.62 -11.78
C GLY A 168 5.82 4.38 -11.04
N PHE A 169 4.95 3.79 -10.23
CA PHE A 169 5.30 2.69 -9.33
C PHE A 169 4.25 1.57 -9.41
N VAL A 170 4.73 0.33 -9.41
CA VAL A 170 3.92 -0.87 -9.26
C VAL A 170 4.45 -1.65 -8.06
N ILE A 171 3.55 -2.09 -7.18
CA ILE A 171 3.88 -2.92 -6.02
C ILE A 171 3.19 -4.27 -6.23
N LEU A 172 3.99 -5.31 -6.43
CA LEU A 172 3.52 -6.69 -6.52
C LEU A 172 3.39 -7.27 -5.12
N HIS A 173 2.16 -7.63 -4.76
CA HIS A 173 1.75 -7.92 -3.40
C HIS A 173 0.85 -9.16 -3.33
N GLY A 174 0.85 -9.88 -2.19
CA GLY A 174 -0.09 -10.96 -1.91
C GLY A 174 -1.51 -10.43 -1.65
N THR A 175 -2.54 -11.17 -2.04
CA THR A 175 -3.90 -10.61 -2.08
C THR A 175 -4.56 -10.49 -0.70
N ASP A 176 -4.12 -11.22 0.32
CA ASP A 176 -4.85 -11.30 1.59
C ASP A 176 -4.89 -10.00 2.39
N THR A 177 -3.81 -9.22 2.38
CA THR A 177 -3.73 -7.92 3.07
C THR A 177 -3.49 -6.75 2.12
N LEU A 178 -3.62 -6.96 0.82
CA LEU A 178 -3.36 -5.95 -0.23
C LEU A 178 -4.13 -4.64 0.01
N ALA A 179 -5.41 -4.73 0.37
CA ALA A 179 -6.26 -3.57 0.64
C ALA A 179 -5.79 -2.77 1.88
N TYR A 180 -5.22 -3.44 2.89
CA TYR A 180 -4.61 -2.77 4.05
C TYR A 180 -3.34 -2.03 3.64
N THR A 181 -2.44 -2.66 2.89
CA THR A 181 -1.23 -2.00 2.38
C THR A 181 -1.56 -0.81 1.50
N ALA A 182 -2.51 -0.96 0.56
CA ALA A 182 -2.94 0.15 -0.29
C ALA A 182 -3.57 1.30 0.51
N SER A 183 -4.33 0.99 1.56
CA SER A 183 -4.92 1.99 2.44
C SER A 183 -3.85 2.71 3.27
N ALA A 184 -2.94 1.98 3.91
CA ALA A 184 -1.84 2.55 4.69
C ALA A 184 -0.97 3.47 3.85
N LEU A 185 -0.50 3.01 2.69
CA LEU A 185 0.30 3.82 1.78
C LEU A 185 -0.44 5.08 1.32
N SER A 186 -1.76 5.02 1.12
CA SER A 186 -2.53 6.21 0.71
C SER A 186 -2.42 7.36 1.73
N PHE A 187 -2.32 7.05 3.02
CA PHE A 187 -2.15 8.06 4.08
C PHE A 187 -0.68 8.45 4.26
N MET A 188 0.22 7.45 4.21
CA MET A 188 1.66 7.66 4.42
C MET A 188 2.32 8.48 3.31
N LEU A 189 1.87 8.33 2.06
CA LEU A 189 2.41 9.00 0.87
C LEU A 189 1.73 10.36 0.66
N GLU A 190 2.17 11.37 1.40
CA GLU A 190 1.60 12.72 1.35
C GLU A 190 2.13 13.52 0.15
N ASN A 191 1.25 14.32 -0.47
CA ASN A 191 1.55 15.09 -1.69
C ASN A 191 2.05 14.20 -2.82
N LEU A 192 1.47 13.01 -2.95
CA LEU A 192 1.75 12.08 -4.04
C LEU A 192 1.38 12.74 -5.38
N GLY A 193 2.33 12.76 -6.31
CA GLY A 193 2.18 13.31 -7.67
C GLY A 193 2.35 12.27 -8.77
N LYS A 194 2.65 11.02 -8.42
CA LYS A 194 2.91 9.91 -9.33
C LYS A 194 1.96 8.75 -9.03
N THR A 195 1.69 7.93 -10.04
CA THR A 195 0.79 6.79 -9.89
C THR A 195 1.49 5.64 -9.17
N VAL A 196 0.86 5.15 -8.09
CA VAL A 196 1.33 3.99 -7.32
C VAL A 196 0.27 2.91 -7.39
N ILE A 197 0.54 1.80 -8.06
CA ILE A 197 -0.44 0.71 -8.25
C ILE A 197 0.00 -0.50 -7.45
N VAL A 198 -0.82 -0.91 -6.48
CA VAL A 198 -0.68 -2.20 -5.82
C VAL A 198 -1.48 -3.23 -6.62
N THR A 199 -0.84 -4.32 -7.01
CA THR A 199 -1.50 -5.41 -7.74
C THR A 199 -0.92 -6.77 -7.34
N GLY A 200 -1.57 -7.84 -7.78
CA GLY A 200 -1.18 -9.21 -7.49
C GLY A 200 -1.93 -10.16 -8.40
N SER A 201 -2.04 -11.42 -7.97
CA SER A 201 -2.81 -12.41 -8.71
C SER A 201 -3.29 -13.55 -7.82
N GLN A 202 -4.34 -14.22 -8.28
CA GLN A 202 -4.83 -15.46 -7.68
C GLN A 202 -4.06 -16.67 -8.20
N ILE A 203 -3.52 -16.58 -9.41
CA ILE A 203 -2.73 -17.63 -10.06
C ILE A 203 -1.33 -17.08 -10.39
N PRO A 204 -0.22 -17.81 -10.12
CA PRO A 204 1.13 -17.33 -10.45
C PRO A 204 1.29 -16.93 -11.91
N ILE A 205 2.01 -15.84 -12.19
CA ILE A 205 2.03 -15.15 -13.49
C ILE A 205 2.41 -16.05 -14.68
N PHE A 206 3.20 -17.09 -14.42
CA PHE A 206 3.70 -17.96 -15.48
C PHE A 206 2.82 -19.17 -15.76
N GLU A 207 1.77 -19.41 -14.96
CA GLU A 207 0.76 -20.42 -15.27
C GLU A 207 -0.07 -19.98 -16.49
N THR A 208 -0.53 -20.96 -17.27
CA THR A 208 -1.17 -20.71 -18.59
C THR A 208 -2.37 -19.78 -18.52
N ARG A 209 -3.21 -19.92 -17.49
CA ARG A 209 -4.46 -19.17 -17.31
C ARG A 209 -4.35 -18.08 -16.23
N SER A 210 -3.15 -17.56 -15.99
CA SER A 210 -2.93 -16.61 -14.91
C SER A 210 -3.54 -15.24 -15.19
N ASP A 211 -4.30 -14.73 -14.20
CA ASP A 211 -4.73 -13.33 -14.11
C ASP A 211 -3.56 -12.37 -13.86
N GLY A 212 -2.45 -12.86 -13.31
CA GLY A 212 -1.26 -12.07 -13.02
C GLY A 212 -0.62 -11.45 -14.26
N ARG A 213 -0.80 -12.05 -15.44
CA ARG A 213 -0.27 -11.49 -16.70
C ARG A 213 -0.98 -10.18 -17.04
N ASP A 214 -2.31 -10.22 -17.07
CA ASP A 214 -3.13 -9.07 -17.43
C ASP A 214 -3.09 -8.00 -16.34
N ASN A 215 -3.13 -8.41 -15.07
CA ASN A 215 -3.01 -7.51 -13.92
C ASN A 215 -1.67 -6.74 -13.96
N PHE A 216 -0.54 -7.45 -14.11
CA PHE A 216 0.77 -6.82 -14.08
C PHE A 216 1.02 -5.96 -15.33
N LEU A 217 0.70 -6.46 -16.53
CA LEU A 217 0.87 -5.71 -17.77
C LEU A 217 0.07 -4.40 -17.74
N SER A 218 -1.19 -4.48 -17.35
CA SER A 218 -2.06 -3.31 -17.26
C SER A 218 -1.58 -2.31 -16.21
N ALA A 219 -1.10 -2.78 -15.06
CA ALA A 219 -0.51 -1.90 -14.04
C ALA A 219 0.72 -1.15 -14.56
N LEU A 220 1.62 -1.83 -15.29
CA LEU A 220 2.77 -1.19 -15.93
C LEU A 220 2.35 -0.13 -16.96
N VAL A 221 1.39 -0.46 -17.82
CA VAL A 221 0.88 0.47 -18.85
C VAL A 221 0.26 1.70 -18.21
N ILE A 222 -0.59 1.52 -17.18
CA ILE A 222 -1.23 2.63 -16.46
C ILE A 222 -0.17 3.49 -15.77
N ALA A 223 0.71 2.89 -14.98
CA ALA A 223 1.74 3.62 -14.22
C ALA A 223 2.70 4.40 -15.13
N ALA A 224 2.97 3.89 -16.34
CA ALA A 224 3.84 4.55 -17.30
C ALA A 224 3.18 5.74 -18.03
N ASN A 225 1.87 5.66 -18.30
CA ASN A 225 1.22 6.53 -19.29
C ASN A 225 0.08 7.41 -18.77
N TYR A 226 -0.46 7.13 -17.58
CA TYR A 226 -1.63 7.84 -17.05
C TYR A 226 -1.28 8.52 -15.73
N SER A 227 -1.65 9.80 -15.61
CA SER A 227 -1.47 10.56 -14.38
C SER A 227 -2.67 10.37 -13.45
N VAL A 228 -2.52 9.41 -12.53
CA VAL A 228 -3.44 9.14 -11.42
C VAL A 228 -2.63 9.26 -10.12
N PRO A 229 -2.47 10.45 -9.52
CA PRO A 229 -1.58 10.72 -8.39
C PRO A 229 -2.13 10.16 -7.06
N GLU A 230 -2.42 8.87 -7.04
CA GLU A 230 -3.02 8.16 -5.93
C GLU A 230 -2.35 6.79 -5.73
N VAL A 231 -2.53 6.23 -4.53
CA VAL A 231 -2.33 4.79 -4.34
C VAL A 231 -3.57 4.06 -4.80
N CYS A 232 -3.40 3.17 -5.77
CA CYS A 232 -4.47 2.45 -6.44
C CYS A 232 -4.33 0.94 -6.29
N VAL A 233 -5.43 0.22 -6.49
CA VAL A 233 -5.45 -1.24 -6.62
C VAL A 233 -5.94 -1.60 -8.01
N PHE A 234 -5.17 -2.39 -8.75
CA PHE A 234 -5.55 -2.86 -10.08
C PHE A 234 -5.86 -4.36 -10.07
N PHE A 235 -7.10 -4.72 -10.38
CA PHE A 235 -7.56 -6.11 -10.55
C PHE A 235 -8.69 -6.17 -11.57
N ASN A 236 -8.71 -7.24 -12.36
CA ASN A 236 -9.82 -7.58 -13.26
C ASN A 236 -10.28 -6.38 -14.12
N ASN A 237 -9.31 -5.80 -14.84
CA ASN A 237 -9.52 -4.68 -15.78
C ASN A 237 -10.01 -3.37 -15.15
N ARG A 238 -9.90 -3.21 -13.82
CA ARG A 238 -10.34 -2.00 -13.11
C ARG A 238 -9.24 -1.48 -12.20
N LEU A 239 -9.01 -0.17 -12.27
CA LEU A 239 -8.18 0.57 -11.32
C LEU A 239 -9.10 1.21 -10.29
N HIS A 240 -8.97 0.79 -9.04
CA HIS A 240 -9.71 1.35 -7.92
C HIS A 240 -8.82 2.27 -7.07
N ARG A 241 -9.43 3.25 -6.40
CA ARG A 241 -8.75 3.99 -5.32
C ARG A 241 -8.40 3.02 -4.19
N GLY A 242 -7.14 2.99 -3.77
CA GLY A 242 -6.62 1.97 -2.85
C GLY A 242 -7.36 1.92 -1.51
N ASN A 243 -7.54 3.07 -0.86
CA ASN A 243 -8.29 3.23 0.39
C ASN A 243 -9.82 3.16 0.25
N ARG A 244 -10.34 2.72 -0.90
CA ARG A 244 -11.75 2.37 -1.11
C ARG A 244 -11.94 0.89 -1.41
N THR A 245 -10.85 0.13 -1.47
CA THR A 245 -10.90 -1.29 -1.84
C THR A 245 -11.03 -2.22 -0.65
N THR A 246 -11.64 -3.37 -0.90
CA THR A 246 -11.66 -4.52 0.01
C THR A 246 -11.63 -5.82 -0.81
N LYS A 247 -11.09 -6.90 -0.24
CA LYS A 247 -11.11 -8.22 -0.87
C LYS A 247 -12.48 -8.85 -0.66
N VAL A 248 -13.19 -9.14 -1.75
CA VAL A 248 -14.58 -9.65 -1.72
C VAL A 248 -14.69 -11.13 -2.11
N ASN A 249 -13.64 -11.71 -2.68
CA ASN A 249 -13.66 -13.10 -3.12
C ASN A 249 -12.29 -13.77 -2.96
N THR A 250 -12.29 -15.05 -2.58
CA THR A 250 -11.08 -15.84 -2.34
C THR A 250 -10.67 -16.71 -3.53
N SER A 251 -11.56 -16.94 -4.51
CA SER A 251 -11.34 -17.86 -5.64
C SER A 251 -11.57 -17.23 -7.01
N SER A 252 -12.43 -16.21 -7.11
CA SER A 252 -12.65 -15.43 -8.33
C SER A 252 -11.41 -14.62 -8.70
N LEU A 253 -11.17 -14.47 -10.01
CA LEU A 253 -10.19 -13.50 -10.53
C LEU A 253 -10.64 -12.05 -10.27
N ASP A 254 -11.97 -11.85 -10.11
CA ASP A 254 -12.55 -10.61 -9.62
C ASP A 254 -12.51 -10.57 -8.09
N ALA A 255 -11.30 -10.51 -7.53
CA ALA A 255 -11.07 -10.68 -6.10
C ALA A 255 -11.32 -9.42 -5.26
N PHE A 256 -11.25 -8.22 -5.86
CA PHE A 256 -11.34 -6.93 -5.17
C PHE A 256 -12.50 -6.10 -5.70
N ASN A 257 -13.10 -5.30 -4.81
CA ASN A 257 -14.13 -4.34 -5.19
C ASN A 257 -13.98 -3.05 -4.37
N SER A 258 -14.62 -1.98 -4.84
CA SER A 258 -14.78 -0.70 -4.17
C SER A 258 -16.26 -0.40 -4.00
N PRO A 259 -16.91 -0.91 -2.92
CA PRO A 259 -18.37 -0.95 -2.84
C PRO A 259 -19.07 0.41 -2.84
N ASN A 260 -18.39 1.44 -2.31
CA ASN A 260 -18.92 2.78 -2.11
C ASN A 260 -18.31 3.83 -3.06
N PHE A 261 -17.43 3.44 -3.99
CA PHE A 261 -16.77 4.38 -4.89
C PHE A 261 -16.48 3.74 -6.26
N ALA A 262 -16.73 4.47 -7.35
CA ALA A 262 -16.55 3.94 -8.70
C ALA A 262 -15.06 3.74 -9.04
N PRO A 263 -14.71 2.83 -9.98
CA PRO A 263 -13.35 2.71 -10.49
C PRO A 263 -12.83 4.02 -11.08
N LEU A 264 -11.54 4.30 -10.85
CA LEU A 264 -10.82 5.45 -11.42
C LEU A 264 -10.54 5.22 -12.91
N VAL A 265 -10.24 3.98 -13.29
CA VAL A 265 -9.99 3.58 -14.68
C VAL A 265 -10.67 2.25 -14.96
N ASN A 266 -11.31 2.14 -16.13
CA ASN A 266 -11.78 0.86 -16.68
C ASN A 266 -10.95 0.53 -17.93
N ILE A 267 -10.52 -0.72 -18.05
CA ILE A 267 -9.83 -1.24 -19.23
C ILE A 267 -10.81 -2.10 -20.03
N GLY A 268 -11.14 -1.63 -21.23
CA GLY A 268 -11.78 -2.42 -22.27
C GLY A 268 -10.91 -2.43 -23.52
N ILE A 269 -11.54 -2.32 -24.69
CA ILE A 269 -10.81 -2.01 -25.94
C ILE A 269 -10.06 -0.68 -25.80
N ASN A 270 -10.69 0.28 -25.12
CA ASN A 270 -10.10 1.57 -24.75
C ASN A 270 -9.84 1.59 -23.24
N ILE A 271 -8.86 2.41 -22.82
CA ILE A 271 -8.62 2.73 -21.42
C ILE A 271 -9.40 4.01 -21.08
N GLU A 272 -10.39 3.88 -20.20
CA GLU A 272 -11.30 4.97 -19.84
C GLU A 272 -10.98 5.50 -18.45
N VAL A 273 -10.53 6.75 -18.36
CA VAL A 273 -10.15 7.40 -17.09
C VAL A 273 -11.26 8.33 -16.61
N ASN A 274 -11.77 8.09 -15.40
CA ASN A 274 -12.75 8.95 -14.74
C ASN A 274 -12.07 10.15 -14.07
N GLN A 275 -11.70 11.16 -14.86
CA GLN A 275 -10.95 12.33 -14.42
C GLN A 275 -11.55 13.08 -13.22
N ASN A 276 -12.89 13.09 -13.12
CA ASN A 276 -13.65 13.75 -12.05
C ASN A 276 -13.55 13.02 -10.71
N LEU A 277 -13.17 11.74 -10.70
CA LEU A 277 -13.04 10.95 -9.49
C LEU A 277 -11.64 11.04 -8.88
N ILE A 278 -10.63 11.42 -9.66
CA ILE A 278 -9.23 11.46 -9.23
C ILE A 278 -9.03 12.53 -8.16
N PHE A 279 -8.54 12.10 -7.00
CA PHE A 279 -8.13 12.94 -5.89
C PHE A 279 -6.76 13.55 -6.23
N ARG A 280 -6.70 14.87 -6.33
CA ARG A 280 -5.49 15.60 -6.66
C ARG A 280 -5.02 16.39 -5.45
N PRO A 281 -3.70 16.45 -5.19
CA PRO A 281 -3.16 17.44 -4.26
C PRO A 281 -3.63 18.83 -4.65
N THR A 282 -4.16 19.58 -3.69
CA THR A 282 -4.61 20.97 -3.87
C THR A 282 -3.49 21.98 -3.58
N GLU A 283 -2.41 21.51 -2.96
CA GLU A 283 -1.28 22.31 -2.51
C GLU A 283 -0.04 21.94 -3.31
N LEU A 284 0.80 22.94 -3.61
CA LEU A 284 2.06 22.76 -4.33
C LEU A 284 3.18 22.44 -3.32
N GLU A 285 3.07 21.27 -2.69
CA GLU A 285 4.02 20.81 -1.69
C GLU A 285 4.86 19.63 -2.20
N LYS A 286 6.05 19.48 -1.63
CA LYS A 286 6.93 18.35 -1.99
C LYS A 286 6.34 17.04 -1.45
N PHE A 287 6.52 15.97 -2.23
CA PHE A 287 6.19 14.62 -1.81
C PHE A 287 6.87 14.27 -0.48
N HIS A 288 6.12 13.79 0.49
CA HIS A 288 6.59 13.45 1.83
C HIS A 288 6.09 12.06 2.25
N VAL A 289 6.86 11.37 3.10
CA VAL A 289 6.51 10.05 3.60
C VAL A 289 6.48 10.05 5.12
N HIS A 290 5.31 9.74 5.67
CA HIS A 290 5.12 9.51 7.09
C HIS A 290 5.54 8.07 7.43
N THR A 291 6.48 7.94 8.35
CA THR A 291 7.06 6.63 8.74
C THR A 291 6.72 6.21 10.16
N THR A 292 5.91 7.00 10.87
CA THR A 292 5.43 6.68 12.21
C THR A 292 3.97 6.25 12.13
N LEU A 293 3.66 5.08 12.70
CA LEU A 293 2.31 4.53 12.78
C LEU A 293 2.04 4.04 14.21
N ASN A 294 0.81 4.27 14.70
CA ASN A 294 0.39 3.87 16.04
C ASN A 294 -0.12 2.42 15.99
N ARG A 295 0.51 1.54 16.78
CA ARG A 295 0.23 0.09 16.78
C ARG A 295 -0.93 -0.27 17.70
N ASN A 296 -1.29 0.61 18.63
CA ASN A 296 -2.35 0.37 19.59
C ASN A 296 -3.72 0.72 19.00
N VAL A 297 -4.01 0.12 17.85
CA VAL A 297 -5.30 0.24 17.16
C VAL A 297 -5.90 -1.13 16.89
N GLY A 298 -7.22 -1.24 16.86
CA GLY A 298 -7.90 -2.50 16.60
C GLY A 298 -9.25 -2.35 15.91
N ILE A 299 -9.77 -3.46 15.38
CA ILE A 299 -11.13 -3.55 14.84
C ILE A 299 -11.98 -4.41 15.78
N LEU A 300 -13.03 -3.83 16.37
CA LEU A 300 -14.01 -4.55 17.17
C LEU A 300 -15.30 -4.73 16.38
N ARG A 301 -15.61 -5.97 16.00
CA ARG A 301 -16.87 -6.30 15.34
C ARG A 301 -17.95 -6.64 16.37
N ILE A 302 -19.03 -5.87 16.41
CA ILE A 302 -20.18 -6.15 17.27
C ILE A 302 -20.98 -7.33 16.71
N PHE A 303 -21.46 -8.23 17.59
CA PHE A 303 -22.34 -9.34 17.23
C PHE A 303 -23.39 -9.56 18.32
N PRO A 304 -24.54 -10.21 18.01
CA PRO A 304 -25.58 -10.43 19.00
C PRO A 304 -25.03 -11.17 20.21
N SER A 305 -25.39 -10.70 21.41
CA SER A 305 -24.90 -11.24 22.68
C SER A 305 -23.43 -11.01 23.00
N ILE A 306 -22.73 -10.09 22.31
CA ILE A 306 -21.41 -9.64 22.78
C ILE A 306 -21.49 -9.16 24.23
N THR A 307 -20.55 -9.64 25.05
CA THR A 307 -20.53 -9.34 26.48
C THR A 307 -19.84 -8.00 26.73
N THR A 308 -20.27 -7.31 27.78
CA THR A 308 -19.63 -6.05 28.21
C THR A 308 -18.19 -6.27 28.63
N GLN A 309 -17.88 -7.44 29.20
CA GLN A 309 -16.51 -7.81 29.55
C GLN A 309 -15.62 -7.91 28.31
N THR A 310 -16.11 -8.48 27.20
CA THR A 310 -15.37 -8.52 25.93
C THR A 310 -15.05 -7.11 25.44
N VAL A 311 -16.04 -6.21 25.45
CA VAL A 311 -15.85 -4.82 25.02
C VAL A 311 -14.86 -4.08 25.92
N LYS A 312 -15.02 -4.17 27.26
CA LYS A 312 -14.10 -3.55 28.21
C LYS A 312 -12.67 -4.07 28.08
N SER A 313 -12.50 -5.38 27.91
CA SER A 313 -11.18 -6.00 27.74
C SER A 313 -10.51 -5.56 26.44
N PHE A 314 -11.28 -5.41 25.35
CA PHE A 314 -10.76 -4.95 24.07
C PHE A 314 -10.36 -3.46 24.09
N LEU A 315 -11.05 -2.64 24.89
CA LEU A 315 -10.80 -1.19 25.04
C LEU A 315 -9.84 -0.85 26.20
N ALA A 316 -9.27 -1.86 26.87
CA ALA A 316 -8.31 -1.67 27.94
C ALA A 316 -6.97 -1.15 27.40
N GLU A 317 -6.15 -0.58 28.27
CA GLU A 317 -4.78 -0.20 27.92
C GLU A 317 -3.99 -1.41 27.37
N PRO A 318 -3.11 -1.22 26.38
CA PRO A 318 -2.60 0.05 25.86
C PRO A 318 -3.39 0.64 24.67
N MET A 319 -4.65 0.24 24.43
CA MET A 319 -5.43 0.66 23.26
C MET A 319 -5.59 2.19 23.16
N HIS A 320 -5.26 2.76 21.99
CA HIS A 320 -5.40 4.19 21.69
C HIS A 320 -6.54 4.49 20.70
N GLY A 321 -6.92 3.53 19.85
CA GLY A 321 -8.05 3.72 18.95
C GLY A 321 -8.71 2.44 18.46
N VAL A 322 -10.02 2.48 18.26
CA VAL A 322 -10.79 1.31 17.80
C VAL A 322 -11.70 1.67 16.64
N VAL A 323 -11.67 0.84 15.59
CA VAL A 323 -12.71 0.80 14.57
C VAL A 323 -13.81 -0.14 15.05
N LEU A 324 -14.97 0.42 15.38
CA LEU A 324 -16.15 -0.32 15.82
C LEU A 324 -17.01 -0.66 14.60
N GLN A 325 -17.16 -1.95 14.26
CA GLN A 325 -18.07 -2.36 13.20
C GLN A 325 -19.45 -2.67 13.78
N THR A 326 -20.44 -1.86 13.43
CA THR A 326 -21.83 -1.97 13.93
C THR A 326 -22.81 -2.36 12.82
N TYR A 327 -24.07 -2.62 13.19
CA TYR A 327 -25.07 -3.13 12.26
C TYR A 327 -25.64 -2.05 11.34
N GLY A 328 -26.00 -2.42 10.12
CA GLY A 328 -26.81 -1.58 9.24
C GLY A 328 -26.23 -0.18 9.04
N ALA A 329 -26.98 0.85 9.42
CA ALA A 329 -26.59 2.26 9.26
C ALA A 329 -25.71 2.81 10.40
N GLY A 330 -25.15 1.96 11.27
CA GLY A 330 -24.29 2.37 12.38
C GLY A 330 -24.82 2.03 13.77
N ASN A 331 -25.66 1.00 13.92
CA ASN A 331 -26.47 0.77 15.11
C ASN A 331 -25.85 -0.23 16.08
N ILE A 332 -25.89 0.11 17.38
CA ILE A 332 -25.61 -0.77 18.52
C ILE A 332 -26.91 -1.04 19.30
N PRO A 333 -27.07 -2.17 20.04
CA PRO A 333 -28.29 -2.43 20.78
C PRO A 333 -28.63 -1.33 21.81
N SER A 334 -29.73 -0.61 21.60
CA SER A 334 -30.17 0.50 22.48
C SER A 334 -30.58 0.05 23.88
N SER A 335 -31.00 -1.21 24.04
CA SER A 335 -31.33 -1.82 25.33
C SER A 335 -30.11 -2.21 26.19
N ARG A 336 -28.89 -1.85 25.76
CA ARG A 336 -27.63 -2.19 26.42
C ARG A 336 -26.88 -0.94 26.90
N PRO A 337 -27.36 -0.27 27.95
CA PRO A 337 -26.70 0.92 28.51
C PRO A 337 -25.29 0.60 29.04
N ASP A 338 -25.06 -0.64 29.45
CA ASP A 338 -23.76 -1.15 29.87
C ASP A 338 -22.70 -1.13 28.76
N LEU A 339 -23.08 -1.35 27.50
CA LEU A 339 -22.18 -1.21 26.36
C LEU A 339 -21.88 0.27 26.07
N MET A 340 -22.89 1.13 26.15
CA MET A 340 -22.72 2.57 25.98
C MET A 340 -21.80 3.16 27.05
N GLU A 341 -21.91 2.69 28.29
CA GLU A 341 -21.01 3.07 29.38
C GLU A 341 -19.57 2.64 29.12
N ALA A 342 -19.35 1.38 28.70
CA ALA A 342 -18.01 0.91 28.38
C ALA A 342 -17.33 1.72 27.26
N LEU A 343 -18.11 2.14 26.25
CA LEU A 343 -17.63 3.02 25.19
C LEU A 343 -17.32 4.42 25.71
N ARG A 344 -18.18 5.00 26.56
CA ARG A 344 -17.95 6.31 27.18
C ARG A 344 -16.70 6.32 28.06
N GLU A 345 -16.56 5.32 28.92
CA GLU A 345 -15.37 5.17 29.77
C GLU A 345 -14.09 5.13 28.91
N ALA A 346 -14.12 4.47 27.75
CA ALA A 346 -12.96 4.41 26.85
C ALA A 346 -12.69 5.75 26.15
N THR A 347 -13.72 6.46 25.67
CA THR A 347 -13.54 7.75 25.00
C THR A 347 -13.08 8.84 25.98
N GLU A 348 -13.53 8.80 27.23
CA GLU A 348 -13.05 9.67 28.33
C GLU A 348 -11.60 9.38 28.71
N ARG A 349 -11.14 8.13 28.62
CA ARG A 349 -9.71 7.77 28.73
C ARG A 349 -8.87 8.25 27.54
N GLY A 350 -9.49 8.78 26.48
CA GLY A 350 -8.81 9.28 25.29
C GLY A 350 -8.76 8.30 24.12
N VAL A 351 -9.40 7.13 24.20
CA VAL A 351 -9.48 6.19 23.08
C VAL A 351 -10.34 6.78 21.95
N ILE A 352 -9.79 6.92 20.75
CA ILE A 352 -10.56 7.38 19.58
C ILE A 352 -11.30 6.19 18.97
N ILE A 353 -12.63 6.23 19.03
CA ILE A 353 -13.48 5.16 18.48
C ILE A 353 -14.20 5.65 17.22
N ILE A 354 -14.07 4.91 16.13
CA ILE A 354 -14.70 5.19 14.83
C ILE A 354 -15.71 4.11 14.50
N ASN A 355 -16.96 4.49 14.32
CA ASN A 355 -18.05 3.60 13.94
C ASN A 355 -18.16 3.45 12.42
N ILE A 356 -17.97 2.24 11.92
CA ILE A 356 -18.26 1.86 10.53
C ILE A 356 -19.33 0.78 10.47
N THR A 357 -19.94 0.60 9.30
CA THR A 357 -20.92 -0.46 9.09
C THR A 357 -20.24 -1.81 8.84
N GLN A 358 -20.91 -2.88 9.25
CA GLN A 358 -20.60 -4.25 8.86
C GLN A 358 -21.03 -4.58 7.43
N CYS A 359 -21.92 -3.79 6.84
CA CYS A 359 -22.42 -3.99 5.48
C CYS A 359 -21.32 -3.68 4.46
N ALA A 360 -21.23 -4.48 3.40
CA ALA A 360 -20.26 -4.25 2.34
C ALA A 360 -20.45 -2.90 1.63
N LYS A 361 -21.70 -2.46 1.46
CA LYS A 361 -22.06 -1.18 0.84
C LYS A 361 -22.96 -0.38 1.77
N GLY A 362 -22.75 0.92 1.82
CA GLY A 362 -23.49 1.84 2.68
C GLY A 362 -22.56 2.73 3.50
N ALA A 363 -23.17 3.59 4.31
CA ALA A 363 -22.47 4.54 5.17
C ALA A 363 -23.11 4.56 6.55
N VAL A 364 -22.30 4.81 7.58
CA VAL A 364 -22.80 5.23 8.89
C VAL A 364 -23.28 6.67 8.80
N ALA A 365 -24.54 6.90 9.16
CA ALA A 365 -25.14 8.23 9.19
C ALA A 365 -25.80 8.47 10.55
N ALA A 366 -25.58 9.64 11.13
CA ALA A 366 -26.21 10.06 12.39
C ALA A 366 -27.72 10.39 12.27
N LEU A 367 -28.41 9.78 11.29
CA LEU A 367 -29.81 10.04 10.97
C LEU A 367 -30.79 9.25 11.87
N TYR A 368 -30.30 8.25 12.61
CA TYR A 368 -31.11 7.42 13.50
C TYR A 368 -30.80 7.71 14.98
N GLU A 369 -31.80 7.55 15.85
CA GLU A 369 -31.70 7.74 17.31
C GLU A 369 -30.53 6.93 17.93
N THR A 370 -30.33 5.69 17.45
CA THR A 370 -29.21 4.81 17.85
C THR A 370 -27.84 5.27 17.33
N GLY A 371 -27.80 5.99 16.20
CA GLY A 371 -26.59 6.62 15.67
C GLY A 371 -26.21 7.89 16.45
N SER A 372 -27.20 8.64 16.96
CA SER A 372 -26.98 9.76 17.88
C SER A 372 -26.38 9.29 19.21
N ALA A 373 -26.89 8.18 19.76
CA ALA A 373 -26.42 7.66 21.05
C ALA A 373 -24.91 7.37 21.06
N LEU A 374 -24.35 6.86 19.96
CA LEU A 374 -22.91 6.64 19.82
C LEU A 374 -22.10 7.95 19.80
N LEU A 375 -22.62 8.98 19.13
CA LEU A 375 -22.00 10.31 19.15
C LEU A 375 -21.99 10.91 20.55
N ASP A 376 -23.07 10.72 21.31
CA ASP A 376 -23.23 11.24 22.68
C ASP A 376 -22.21 10.63 23.65
N VAL A 377 -21.73 9.42 23.38
CA VAL A 377 -20.64 8.77 24.15
C VAL A 377 -19.26 8.96 23.51
N GLY A 378 -19.13 9.87 22.53
CA GLY A 378 -17.86 10.27 21.95
C GLY A 378 -17.34 9.37 20.82
N VAL A 379 -18.15 8.45 20.29
CA VAL A 379 -17.80 7.60 19.13
C VAL A 379 -18.09 8.36 17.83
N LEU A 380 -17.10 8.50 16.96
CA LEU A 380 -17.21 9.25 15.71
C LEU A 380 -17.76 8.37 14.58
N PRO A 381 -18.47 8.92 13.59
CA PRO A 381 -18.90 8.16 12.43
C PRO A 381 -17.75 8.09 11.41
N GLY A 382 -17.44 6.87 10.95
CA GLY A 382 -16.51 6.61 9.85
C GLY A 382 -17.17 6.64 8.47
N TYR A 383 -18.46 7.01 8.40
CA TYR A 383 -19.26 7.09 7.18
C TYR A 383 -19.15 5.82 6.32
N ASP A 384 -18.66 5.94 5.08
CA ASP A 384 -18.58 4.90 4.07
C ASP A 384 -17.15 4.32 3.90
N MET A 385 -16.25 4.58 4.86
CA MET A 385 -14.91 4.00 4.87
C MET A 385 -14.97 2.47 4.95
N THR A 386 -14.02 1.81 4.28
CA THR A 386 -13.79 0.38 4.46
C THR A 386 -13.09 0.11 5.81
N PRO A 387 -13.15 -1.12 6.34
CA PRO A 387 -12.40 -1.49 7.55
C PRO A 387 -10.90 -1.24 7.42
N GLU A 388 -10.33 -1.52 6.25
CA GLU A 388 -8.91 -1.33 5.92
C GLU A 388 -8.52 0.15 5.99
N ALA A 389 -9.32 1.01 5.36
CA ALA A 389 -9.10 2.45 5.37
C ALA A 389 -9.29 3.05 6.77
N ALA A 390 -10.34 2.65 7.49
CA ALA A 390 -10.60 3.15 8.83
C ALA A 390 -9.47 2.79 9.82
N LEU A 391 -8.98 1.55 9.79
CA LEU A 391 -7.91 1.09 10.68
C LEU A 391 -6.58 1.80 10.39
N THR A 392 -6.20 1.86 9.10
CA THR A 392 -4.93 2.45 8.70
C THR A 392 -4.92 3.97 8.86
N LYS A 393 -6.05 4.64 8.58
CA LYS A 393 -6.23 6.07 8.88
C LYS A 393 -6.11 6.34 10.38
N LEU A 394 -6.73 5.51 11.22
CA LEU A 394 -6.66 5.67 12.67
C LEU A 394 -5.23 5.52 13.19
N SER A 395 -4.49 4.53 12.68
CA SER A 395 -3.07 4.33 12.99
C SER A 395 -2.21 5.54 12.58
N TYR A 396 -2.44 6.09 11.38
CA TYR A 396 -1.76 7.28 10.87
C TYR A 396 -2.06 8.52 11.70
N VAL A 397 -3.34 8.80 11.96
CA VAL A 397 -3.77 10.00 12.69
C VAL A 397 -3.27 10.01 14.13
N LEU A 398 -3.34 8.87 14.82
CA LEU A 398 -2.85 8.73 16.20
C LEU A 398 -1.33 8.76 16.32
N ALA A 399 -0.60 8.65 15.22
CA ALA A 399 0.87 8.71 15.19
C ALA A 399 1.41 10.10 14.85
N HIS A 400 0.54 11.02 14.42
CA HIS A 400 0.97 12.34 13.98
C HIS A 400 1.47 13.15 15.19
N PRO A 401 2.71 13.68 15.17
CA PRO A 401 3.35 14.27 16.35
C PRO A 401 2.68 15.58 16.78
N ASP A 402 2.15 16.35 15.83
CA ASP A 402 1.64 17.70 16.08
C ASP A 402 0.13 17.78 16.34
N TRP A 403 -0.56 16.64 16.37
CA TRP A 403 -2.03 16.62 16.50
C TRP A 403 -2.46 16.21 17.91
N ASP A 404 -3.14 17.14 18.58
CA ASP A 404 -3.87 16.85 19.81
C ASP A 404 -5.12 15.99 19.53
N ILE A 405 -5.73 15.45 20.60
CA ILE A 405 -6.89 14.56 20.47
C ILE A 405 -8.05 15.23 19.73
N GLU A 406 -8.27 16.54 19.90
CA GLU A 406 -9.34 17.25 19.21
C GLU A 406 -9.07 17.32 17.70
N THR A 407 -7.83 17.62 17.31
CA THR A 407 -7.39 17.63 15.91
C THR A 407 -7.47 16.22 15.32
N GLN A 408 -7.01 15.20 16.03
CA GLN A 408 -7.11 13.81 15.60
C GLN A 408 -8.57 13.42 15.32
N ARG A 409 -9.50 13.76 16.22
CA ARG A 409 -10.94 13.53 16.03
C ARG A 409 -11.49 14.26 14.80
N LYS A 410 -11.10 15.52 14.58
CA LYS A 410 -11.48 16.30 13.39
C LYS A 410 -10.96 15.66 12.10
N ILE A 411 -9.69 15.25 12.06
CA ILE A 411 -9.07 14.62 10.89
C ILE A 411 -9.73 13.26 10.59
N MET A 412 -10.03 12.45 11.60
CA MET A 412 -10.73 11.17 11.40
C MET A 412 -12.09 11.35 10.70
N ALA A 413 -12.82 12.43 11.02
CA ALA A 413 -14.12 12.73 10.42
C ALA A 413 -14.04 13.39 9.02
N ARG A 414 -12.85 13.78 8.54
CA ARG A 414 -12.67 14.48 7.25
C ARG A 414 -12.10 13.54 6.19
N ASN A 415 -12.52 13.73 4.96
CA ASN A 415 -11.87 13.11 3.80
C ASN A 415 -10.47 13.74 3.60
N ILE A 416 -9.41 12.95 3.74
CA ILE A 416 -8.01 13.42 3.59
C ILE A 416 -7.27 12.83 2.39
N ARG A 417 -7.72 11.67 1.87
CA ARG A 417 -7.09 10.94 0.75
C ARG A 417 -8.12 10.28 -0.18
N GLY A 418 -9.35 10.77 -0.19
CA GLY A 418 -10.45 10.23 -0.99
C GLY A 418 -11.16 9.01 -0.39
N GLU A 419 -10.85 8.64 0.86
CA GLU A 419 -11.29 7.42 1.55
C GLU A 419 -12.73 7.47 2.05
N LEU A 420 -13.30 8.68 2.16
CA LEU A 420 -14.55 8.94 2.88
C LEU A 420 -15.42 9.95 2.12
N THR A 421 -16.73 9.71 2.13
CA THR A 421 -17.77 10.61 1.62
C THR A 421 -18.64 11.08 2.79
N ALA A 422 -18.39 12.29 3.29
CA ALA A 422 -19.23 12.93 4.30
C ALA A 422 -20.42 13.66 3.64
N PRO A 423 -21.62 13.67 4.26
CA PRO A 423 -22.69 14.60 3.91
C PRO A 423 -22.21 16.05 4.00
N ARG A 424 -22.71 16.94 3.15
CA ARG A 424 -22.28 18.36 3.07
C ARG A 424 -22.46 19.17 4.37
N ASN A 425 -23.26 18.69 5.31
CA ASN A 425 -23.37 19.28 6.64
C ASN A 425 -22.32 18.65 7.55
N ILE A 426 -21.24 19.39 7.81
CA ILE A 426 -20.17 19.00 8.74
C ILE A 426 -20.82 18.68 10.09
N LEU A 427 -20.47 17.52 10.68
CA LEU A 427 -20.86 17.19 12.05
C LEU A 427 -20.53 18.36 12.97
N ASP A 428 -21.51 18.79 13.75
CA ASP A 428 -21.28 19.72 14.83
C ASP A 428 -20.53 18.99 15.97
N LEU A 429 -19.20 18.98 15.86
CA LEU A 429 -18.30 18.34 16.82
C LEU A 429 -18.37 18.98 18.22
N THR A 430 -19.11 20.09 18.40
CA THR A 430 -19.35 20.70 19.73
C THR A 430 -20.17 19.79 20.66
N ARG A 431 -20.85 18.77 20.12
CA ARG A 431 -21.57 17.75 20.90
C ARG A 431 -20.68 16.70 21.56
N LEU A 432 -19.40 16.63 21.19
CA LEU A 432 -18.48 15.68 21.83
C LEU A 432 -18.15 16.13 23.27
N PRO A 433 -18.06 15.19 24.23
CA PRO A 433 -17.66 15.52 25.59
C PRO A 433 -16.26 16.15 25.57
N ARG A 434 -16.11 17.31 26.23
CA ARG A 434 -14.81 17.97 26.39
C ARG A 434 -14.00 17.23 27.45
N ASN A 435 -12.80 16.76 27.10
CA ASN A 435 -11.85 16.25 28.09
C ASN A 435 -11.48 17.39 29.04
N ARG A 436 -11.92 17.27 30.30
CA ARG A 436 -11.38 18.11 31.38
C ARG A 436 -9.96 17.65 31.62
N SER A 437 -8.98 18.40 31.13
CA SER A 437 -7.58 18.23 31.53
C SER A 437 -7.52 18.20 33.06
N SER A 438 -7.10 17.08 33.63
CA SER A 438 -6.67 17.00 35.02
C SER A 438 -5.53 17.99 35.19
N SER A 439 -5.85 19.12 35.81
CA SER A 439 -4.83 20.00 36.38
C SER A 439 -4.18 19.21 37.51
N VAL A 440 -3.04 18.59 37.21
CA VAL A 440 -2.14 18.08 38.24
C VAL A 440 -1.64 19.31 38.99
N ARG A 441 -2.09 19.43 40.24
CA ARG A 441 -1.45 20.24 41.28
C ARG A 441 -0.46 19.38 42.05
#